data_AF-A0A1H6ENL2-F1
#
_entry.id   AF-A0A1H6ENL2-F1
#
_cell.length_a   1.000
_cell.length_b   1.000
_cell.length_c   1.000
_cell.angle_alpha   90.00
_cell.angle_beta   90.00
_cell.angle_gamma   90.00
#
_symmetry.space_group_name_H-M   'P 1'
#
loop_
_entity.id
_entity.type
_entity.pdbx_description
1 polymer ?
#
loop_
_entity_poly.entity_id
_entity_poly.type
_entity_poly.pdbx_seq_one_letter_code
_entity_poly.pdbx_strand_id
1 'polypeptide(L)' 'MGLPVGHVSEVPGLSINQQLKLCGNGVVPQQAELAIRLLLPTLSL' A
#
# COMPACT_ATOMS: atom_id res chain seq x y z
N MET A 1 1.68 4.31 -7.47
CA MET A 1 1.42 3.23 -6.50
C MET A 1 0.07 2.54 -6.68
N GLY A 2 -0.90 3.08 -7.44
CA GLY A 2 -2.20 2.40 -7.61
C GLY A 2 -3.13 2.51 -6.40
N LEU A 3 -2.84 3.44 -5.48
CA LEU A 3 -3.72 3.83 -4.37
C LEU A 3 -4.75 4.86 -4.83
N PRO A 4 -5.90 4.99 -4.14
CA PRO A 4 -6.81 6.11 -4.35
C PRO A 4 -6.11 7.47 -4.23
N VAL A 5 -6.61 8.46 -4.95
CA VAL A 5 -6.15 9.85 -4.83
C VAL A 5 -6.27 10.28 -3.37
N GLY A 6 -5.26 10.99 -2.86
CA GLY A 6 -5.24 11.50 -1.49
C GLY A 6 -4.84 10.51 -0.40
N HIS A 7 -4.78 9.20 -0.70
CA HIS A 7 -4.56 8.15 0.31
C HIS A 7 -3.33 8.36 1.20
N VAL A 8 -2.24 8.92 0.65
CA VAL A 8 -1.06 9.36 1.41
C VAL A 8 -0.87 10.87 1.31
N SER A 9 -1.22 11.48 0.17
CA SER A 9 -0.86 12.87 -0.14
C SER A 9 -1.75 13.93 0.51
N GLU A 10 -2.94 13.56 0.99
CA GLU A 10 -3.92 14.50 1.55
C GLU A 10 -4.21 14.24 3.03
N VAL A 11 -3.36 13.46 3.70
CA VAL A 11 -3.48 13.20 5.15
C VAL A 11 -3.03 14.45 5.93
N PRO A 12 -3.90 15.05 6.77
CA PRO A 12 -3.55 16.23 7.55
C PRO A 12 -2.35 15.99 8.47
N GLY A 13 -1.42 16.94 8.51
CA GLY A 13 -0.24 16.88 9.37
C GLY A 13 0.96 16.10 8.79
N LEU A 14 0.85 15.50 7.60
CA LEU A 14 2.00 14.90 6.93
C LEU A 14 2.75 15.91 6.07
N SER A 15 4.04 16.10 6.35
CA SER A 15 4.95 16.80 5.45
C SER A 15 5.19 15.98 4.17
N ILE A 16 5.57 16.65 3.08
CA ILE A 16 5.91 16.01 1.81
C ILE A 16 6.99 14.92 1.98
N ASN A 17 8.01 15.17 2.81
CA ASN A 17 9.06 14.19 3.10
C ASN A 17 8.50 12.92 3.77
N GLN A 18 7.54 13.07 4.70
CA GLN A 18 6.88 11.92 5.32
C GLN A 18 6.03 11.17 4.30
N GLN A 19 5.28 11.88 3.44
CA GLN A 19 4.48 11.26 2.38
C GLN A 19 5.35 10.45 1.42
N LEU A 20 6.49 10.99 0.97
CA LEU A 20 7.42 10.29 0.09
C LEU A 20 8.01 9.05 0.76
N LYS A 21 8.39 9.15 2.04
CA LYS A 21 8.91 8.00 2.81
C LYS A 21 7.86 6.90 2.97
N LEU A 22 6.60 7.27 3.24
CA LEU A 22 5.50 6.32 3.35
C LEU A 22 5.18 5.67 2.01
N CYS A 23 5.19 6.44 0.91
CA CYS A 23 5.04 5.89 -0.43
C CYS A 23 6.20 4.94 -0.79
N GLY A 24 7.46 5.33 -0.50
CA GLY A 24 8.64 4.51 -0.82
C GLY A 24 8.76 3.23 0.00
N ASN A 25 8.29 3.23 1.25
CA ASN A 25 8.32 2.06 2.14
C ASN A 25 7.04 1.21 2.09
N GLY A 26 6.01 1.69 1.38
CA GLY A 26 4.73 0.99 1.25
C GLY A 26 4.78 -0.16 0.23
N VAL A 27 3.66 -0.85 0.09
CA VAL A 27 3.47 -1.89 -0.92
C VAL A 27 2.71 -1.33 -2.13
N VAL A 28 2.89 -1.96 -3.29
CA VAL A 28 2.00 -1.77 -4.45
C VAL A 28 0.73 -2.61 -4.21
N PRO A 29 -0.46 -2.01 -4.01
CA PRO A 29 -1.67 -2.75 -3.61
C PRO A 29 -2.05 -3.86 -4.58
N GLN A 30 -1.89 -3.65 -5.88
CA GLN A 30 -2.20 -4.65 -6.91
C GLN A 30 -1.30 -5.89 -6.80
N GLN A 31 -0.02 -5.70 -6.48
CA GLN A 31 0.92 -6.80 -6.26
C GLN A 31 0.62 -7.52 -4.95
N ALA A 32 0.29 -6.76 -3.89
CA ALA A 32 -0.09 -7.33 -2.60
C ALA A 32 -1.39 -8.16 -2.70
N GLU A 33 -2.41 -7.66 -3.42
CA GLU A 33 -3.66 -8.39 -3.66
C GLU A 33 -3.38 -9.71 -4.39
N LEU A 34 -2.59 -9.68 -5.47
CA LEU A 34 -2.23 -10.89 -6.19
C LEU A 34 -1.49 -11.89 -5.29
N ALA A 35 -0.49 -11.43 -4.53
CA ALA A 35 0.27 -12.28 -3.62
C ALA A 35 -0.65 -12.95 -2.57
N ILE A 36 -1.58 -12.19 -1.99
CA ILE A 36 -2.57 -12.71 -1.03
C ILE A 36 -3.47 -13.76 -1.70
N ARG A 37 -3.96 -13.50 -2.92
CA ARG A 37 -4.78 -14.47 -3.68
C ARG A 37 -4.04 -15.77 -3.98
N LEU A 38 -2.72 -15.72 -4.19
CA LEU A 38 -1.89 -16.90 -4.41
C LEU A 38 -1.64 -17.68 -3.11
N LEU A 39 -1.47 -16.97 -1.99
CA LEU A 39 -1.17 -17.60 -0.69
C LEU A 39 -2.42 -18.15 0.00
N LEU A 40 -3.58 -17.50 -0.14
CA LEU A 40 -4.84 -17.88 0.51
C LEU A 40 -5.19 -19.37 0.36
N PRO A 41 -5.13 -19.99 -0.84
CA PRO A 41 -5.42 -21.42 -1.01
C PRO A 41 -4.42 -22.36 -0.33
N THR A 42 -3.22 -21.86 0.01
CA THR A 42 -2.17 -22.66 0.68
C THR A 42 -2.36 -22.70 2.20
N LEU A 43 -3.22 -21.83 2.76
CA LEU A 43 -3.54 -21.86 4.17
C LEU A 43 -4.41 -23.10 4.47
N SER A 44 -3.86 -24.03 5.24
CA SER A 44 -4.64 -25.11 5.85
C SER A 44 -5.21 -24.57 7.17
N LEU A 45 -6.52 -24.29 7.19
CA LEU A 45 -7.26 -23.88 8.40
C LEU A 45 -7.92 -25.09 9.07
#